data_AF-A0A2V8HJ18-F1
#
_entry.id   AF-A0A2V8HJ18-F1
#
_cell.length_a   1.000
_cell.length_b   1.000
_cell.length_c   1.000
_cell.angle_alpha   90.00
_cell.angle_beta   90.00
_cell.angle_gamma   90.00
#
_symmetry.space_group_name_H-M   'P 1'
#
loop_
_entity.id
_entity.type
_entity.pdbx_description
1 polymer ?
#
loop_
_entity_poly.entity_id
_entity_poly.type
_entity_poly.pdbx_seq_one_letter_code
_entity_poly.pdbx_strand_id
1 'polypeptide(L)' 'FEKTRASREARQCPQCRTEALILLRRHVSPARLGPPLVTEYYECECCESQYQYSPADNRWKPIYQ' A
#
# COMPACT_ATOMS: atom_id res chain seq x y z
N PHE A 1 13.39 -20.72 1.04
CA PHE A 1 12.38 -19.64 1.06
C PHE A 1 12.92 -18.45 0.30
N GLU A 2 12.86 -18.49 -1.02
CA GLU A 2 13.10 -17.32 -1.84
C GLU A 2 11.92 -16.38 -1.63
N LYS A 3 12.12 -15.37 -0.78
CA LYS A 3 11.27 -14.18 -0.79
C LYS A 3 11.51 -13.54 -2.14
N THR A 4 10.63 -13.85 -3.10
CA THR A 4 10.52 -13.11 -4.34
C THR A 4 10.42 -11.64 -3.93
N ARG A 5 11.53 -10.93 -4.11
CA ARG A 5 11.66 -9.49 -3.95
C ARG A 5 10.86 -8.92 -5.10
N ALA A 6 9.54 -9.05 -5.01
CA ALA A 6 8.61 -8.28 -5.83
C ALA A 6 9.17 -6.88 -5.76
N SER A 7 9.53 -6.33 -6.91
CA SER A 7 10.13 -5.01 -7.09
C SER A 7 9.27 -3.99 -6.34
N ARG A 8 9.50 -3.86 -5.03
CA ARG A 8 8.91 -2.84 -4.20
C ARG A 8 9.76 -1.64 -4.56
N GLU A 9 9.34 -0.95 -5.62
CA GLU A 9 9.64 0.46 -5.78
C GLU A 9 9.54 1.06 -4.38
N ALA A 10 10.63 1.62 -3.88
CA ALA A 10 10.64 2.27 -2.59
C ALA A 10 9.62 3.42 -2.68
N ARG A 11 8.46 3.26 -2.03
CA ARG A 11 7.36 4.23 -2.14
C ARG A 11 7.60 5.35 -1.12
N GLN A 12 7.52 6.59 -1.58
CA GLN A 12 7.62 7.76 -0.71
C GLN A 12 6.33 7.99 0.08
N CYS A 13 6.46 8.30 1.36
CA CYS A 13 5.34 8.73 2.19
C CYS A 13 4.74 10.04 1.63
N PRO A 14 3.42 10.13 1.38
CA PRO A 14 2.79 11.37 0.93
C PRO A 14 2.98 12.56 1.89
N GLN A 15 3.17 12.30 3.18
CA GLN A 15 3.30 13.31 4.23
C GLN A 15 4.74 13.74 4.48
N CYS A 16 5.63 12.81 4.86
CA CYS A 16 7.02 13.17 5.19
C CYS A 16 8.00 13.03 4.01
N ARG A 17 7.54 12.54 2.85
CA ARG A 17 8.33 12.30 1.62
C ARG A 17 9.49 11.31 1.74
N THR A 18 9.71 10.73 2.90
CA THR A 18 10.70 9.67 3.12
C THR A 18 10.28 8.36 2.45
N GLU A 19 11.24 7.62 1.91
CA GLU A 19 11.08 6.26 1.38
C GLU A 19 10.99 5.21 2.52
N ALA A 20 10.10 5.45 3.46
CA ALA A 20 9.93 4.65 4.68
C ALA A 20 8.52 4.04 4.78
N LEU A 21 7.86 3.75 3.66
CA LEU A 21 6.56 3.08 3.63
C LEU A 21 6.71 1.56 3.65
N ILE A 22 6.18 0.92 4.69
CA ILE A 22 6.08 -0.53 4.82
C ILE A 22 4.69 -0.98 4.42
N LEU A 23 4.60 -1.97 3.53
CA LEU A 23 3.35 -2.68 3.24
C LEU A 23 2.99 -3.58 4.44
N LEU A 24 1.91 -3.22 5.14
CA LEU A 24 1.36 -3.99 6.26
C LEU A 24 0.51 -5.18 5.77
N ARG A 25 -0.43 -4.91 4.87
CA ARG A 25 -1.34 -5.94 4.34
C ARG A 25 -1.78 -5.63 2.93
N ARG A 26 -2.17 -6.67 2.20
CA ARG A 26 -2.76 -6.60 0.87
C ARG A 26 -4.11 -7.30 0.90
N HIS A 27 -5.15 -6.60 0.46
CA HIS A 27 -6.49 -7.12 0.31
C HIS A 27 -6.82 -7.23 -1.19
N VAL A 28 -7.43 -8.36 -1.57
CA VAL A 28 -7.90 -8.59 -2.94
C VAL A 28 -9.40 -8.86 -2.84
N SER A 29 -10.20 -8.11 -3.58
CA SER A 29 -11.65 -8.30 -3.54
C SER A 29 -12.03 -9.70 -4.04
N PRO A 30 -13.11 -10.30 -3.50
CA PRO A 30 -13.62 -11.57 -4.00
C PRO A 30 -14.04 -11.47 -5.47
N ALA A 31 -13.70 -12.48 -6.28
CA ALA A 31 -14.03 -12.52 -7.71
C ALA A 31 -15.54 -12.43 -8.02
N ARG A 32 -16.40 -12.81 -7.07
CA ARG A 32 -17.87 -12.71 -7.20
C ARG A 32 -18.38 -11.27 -7.31
N LEU A 33 -17.55 -10.26 -7.00
CA LEU A 33 -17.91 -8.84 -7.05
C LEU A 33 -17.50 -8.17 -8.37
N GLY A 34 -16.99 -8.93 -9.35
CA GLY A 34 -16.49 -8.43 -10.62
C GLY A 34 -14.96 -8.55 -10.74
N PRO A 35 -14.30 -7.69 -11.55
CA PRO A 35 -12.85 -7.68 -11.67
C PRO A 35 -12.16 -7.55 -10.29
N PRO A 36 -11.07 -8.31 -10.04
CA PRO A 36 -10.39 -8.29 -8.76
C PRO A 36 -9.76 -6.92 -8.51
N LEU A 37 -10.22 -6.24 -7.46
CA LEU A 37 -9.68 -4.99 -6.97
C LEU A 37 -8.62 -5.29 -5.91
N VAL A 38 -7.43 -4.75 -6.11
CA VAL A 38 -6.33 -4.85 -5.16
C VAL A 38 -6.30 -3.58 -4.32
N THR A 39 -6.16 -3.75 -3.01
CA THR A 39 -5.97 -2.65 -2.07
C THR A 39 -4.79 -3.00 -1.18
N GLU A 40 -3.80 -2.12 -1.16
CA GLU A 40 -2.61 -2.25 -0.34
C GLU A 40 -2.67 -1.27 0.82
N TYR A 41 -2.19 -1.69 1.98
CA TYR A 41 -2.17 -0.87 3.20
C TYR A 41 -0.73 -0.68 3.61
N TYR A 42 -0.33 0.57 3.73
CA TYR A 42 1.01 0.99 4.06
C TYR A 42 1.03 1.79 5.35
N GLU A 43 2.13 1.72 6.07
CA GLU A 43 2.45 2.58 7.20
C GLU A 43 3.82 3.19 6.99
N CYS A 44 3.97 4.47 7.35
CA CYS A 44 5.27 5.13 7.33
C CYS A 44 5.97 4.95 8.67
N GLU A 45 7.18 4.39 8.67
CA GLU A 45 7.96 4.25 9.91
C GLU A 45 8.45 5.59 10.48
N CYS A 46 8.50 6.66 9.67
CA CYS A 46 9.00 7.96 10.12
C CYS A 46 7.94 8.83 10.81
N CYS A 47 6.70 8.79 10.32
CA CYS A 47 5.63 9.66 10.80
C CYS A 47 4.38 8.88 11.23
N GLU A 48 4.49 7.55 11.29
CA GLU A 48 3.46 6.60 11.74
C GLU A 48 2.12 6.73 10.99
N SER A 49 2.14 7.42 9.85
CA SER A 49 0.95 7.72 9.07
C SER A 49 0.59 6.50 8.22
N GLN A 50 -0.69 6.14 8.24
CA GLN A 50 -1.21 4.98 7.53
C GLN A 50 -1.94 5.39 6.25
N TYR A 51 -1.76 4.59 5.20
CA TYR A 51 -2.34 4.84 3.90
C TYR A 51 -2.91 3.58 3.29
N GLN A 52 -4.02 3.77 2.59
CA GLN A 52 -4.56 2.83 1.62
C GLN A 52 -4.04 3.24 0.24
N TYR A 53 -3.50 2.28 -0.51
CA TYR A 53 -3.07 2.45 -1.89
C TYR A 53 -3.90 1.53 -2.80
N SER A 54 -4.48 2.11 -3.85
CA SER A 54 -5.18 1.40 -4.90
C SER A 54 -4.30 1.34 -6.14
N PRO A 55 -3.67 0.19 -6.48
CA PRO A 55 -2.81 0.09 -7.66
C PRO A 55 -3.56 0.29 -8.98
N ALA A 56 -4.85 -0.04 -9.03
CA ALA A 56 -5.68 0.14 -10.22
C ALA A 56 -5.83 1.62 -10.63
N ASP A 57 -5.89 2.50 -9.64
CA ASP A 57 -6.11 3.94 -9.83
C ASP A 57 -4.84 4.77 -9.55
N ASN A 58 -3.73 4.11 -9.20
CA ASN A 58 -2.49 4.71 -8.69
C ASN A 58 -2.77 5.78 -7.59
N ARG A 59 -3.70 5.48 -6.68
CA ARG A 59 -4.24 6.47 -5.73
C ARG A 59 -3.89 6.13 -4.30
N TRP A 60 -3.42 7.14 -3.58
CA TRP A 60 -3.22 7.11 -2.13
C TRP A 60 -4.41 7.73 -1.40
N LYS A 61 -4.85 7.08 -0.33
CA LYS A 61 -5.87 7.59 0.57
C LYS A 61 -5.36 7.46 2.02
N PRO A 62 -5.23 8.56 2.77
CA PRO A 62 -4.88 8.48 4.18
C PRO A 62 -5.96 7.72 4.97
N ILE A 63 -5.52 6.89 5.91
CA ILE A 63 -6.38 6.21 6.86
C ILE A 63 -6.35 7.05 8.12
N TYR A 64 -7.29 7.98 8.24
CA TYR A 64 -7.46 8.74 9.48
C TYR A 64 -8.01 7.79 10.54
N GLN A 65 -7.29 7.69 11.67
CA GLN A 65 -7.83 7.14 12.91
C GLN A 65 -8.74 8.16 13.58
#